data_AF-A0A7M7MLX6-F1
#
_entry.id   AF-A0A7M7MLX6-F1
#
_cell.length_a   1.000
_cell.length_b   1.000
_cell.length_c   1.000
_cell.angle_alpha   90.00
_cell.angle_beta   90.00
_cell.angle_gamma   90.00
#
_symmetry.space_group_name_H-M   'P 1'
#
loop_
_entity.id
_entity.type
_entity.pdbx_description
1 polymer ?
#
loop_
_entity_poly.entity_id
_entity_poly.type
_entity_poly.pdbx_seq_one_letter_code
_entity_poly.pdbx_strand_id
1 'polypeptide(L)'
;MEKSESSIPGFENFPGRLAKVKTGYSYLEGRRQVDGAEDLWRIENNLYDLEGFAKFHPGGAEWIRLTKGTDITELFQTHHLTDKAAKLLPKYLIREATVPRKLPLTFEPNGFFSTFKRRALEALKDVNFHQPSTKTNLIADFLFTFSLLFSILTAYTQSYLMIVFTGILLAWTTISAHNYLHMKDNFRMYYFDLSMMSSKDWRITHAMSHHMYPNTLWDYEIYAFEPLTHWLPNPKKSLSMAFVSQVMSPIIWSLVFYEQAIKRYYSVFFEHKTFELRDAVPFFLPVLISFFTPNFFTAVKLWLLILMVASFIFSSIGFNAAHHHPDIFHDGDIYRDDYDWGVLELDAVRERKVIDDSNFLVLTNFGLHGLHHLLPTVDHCYLSLCVNAFEETCKEFNISIEKFTQWELVKGQFKQLARKKPKKNFR
;
A
#
# COMPACT_ATOMS: atom_id res chain seq x y z
N MET A 1 -25.42 1.57 -3.03
CA MET A 1 -24.86 1.21 -1.71
C MET A 1 -25.41 2.20 -0.71
N GLU A 2 -26.00 1.72 0.37
CA GLU A 2 -26.34 2.56 1.53
C GLU A 2 -25.06 3.25 2.05
N LYS A 3 -25.17 4.45 2.62
CA LYS A 3 -24.01 5.13 3.21
C LYS A 3 -23.46 4.28 4.36
N SER A 4 -22.21 3.81 4.24
CA SER A 4 -21.50 3.24 5.38
C SER A 4 -21.15 4.36 6.35
N GLU A 5 -21.53 4.20 7.61
CA GLU A 5 -21.14 5.11 8.70
C GLU A 5 -19.80 4.64 9.28
N SER A 6 -18.84 5.55 9.42
CA SER A 6 -17.58 5.25 10.08
C SER A 6 -17.81 5.21 11.59
N SER A 7 -17.10 4.35 12.31
CA SER A 7 -17.03 4.47 13.76
C SER A 7 -16.07 5.58 14.19
N ILE A 8 -15.16 6.03 13.31
CA ILE A 8 -14.22 7.12 13.58
C ILE A 8 -14.83 8.45 13.08
N PRO A 9 -14.97 9.47 13.95
CA PRO A 9 -15.44 10.79 13.52
C PRO A 9 -14.62 11.36 12.35
N GLY A 10 -15.31 11.94 11.36
CA GLY A 10 -14.68 12.58 10.19
C GLY A 10 -14.38 11.63 9.00
N PHE A 11 -14.29 10.31 9.23
CA PHE A 11 -14.04 9.31 8.17
C PHE A 11 -15.30 8.93 7.37
N GLU A 12 -16.43 9.57 7.62
CA GLU A 12 -17.69 9.29 6.96
C GLU A 12 -17.71 9.74 5.48
N ASN A 13 -18.52 9.03 4.68
CA ASN A 13 -18.94 9.47 3.34
C ASN A 13 -17.77 9.77 2.36
N PHE A 14 -16.85 8.84 2.19
CA PHE A 14 -15.79 8.99 1.18
C PHE A 14 -16.32 8.82 -0.25
N PRO A 15 -16.30 9.87 -1.12
CA PRO A 15 -16.92 9.79 -2.45
C PRO A 15 -16.29 8.74 -3.37
N GLY A 16 -15.00 8.42 -3.20
CA GLY A 16 -14.32 7.39 -4.00
C GLY A 16 -14.97 6.01 -3.89
N ARG A 17 -15.68 5.71 -2.79
CA ARG A 17 -16.45 4.45 -2.64
C ARG A 17 -17.63 4.36 -3.61
N LEU A 18 -18.15 5.51 -4.05
CA LEU A 18 -19.32 5.63 -4.94
C LEU A 18 -18.92 5.72 -6.42
N ALA A 19 -17.62 5.71 -6.72
CA ALA A 19 -17.13 5.73 -8.08
C ALA A 19 -17.60 4.49 -8.85
N LYS A 20 -18.02 4.69 -10.12
CA LYS A 20 -18.45 3.60 -11.01
C LYS A 20 -17.32 2.63 -11.30
N VAL A 21 -16.13 3.18 -11.54
CA VAL A 21 -14.87 2.44 -11.68
C VAL A 21 -13.97 2.93 -10.56
N LYS A 22 -13.60 2.03 -9.66
CA LYS A 22 -12.72 2.34 -8.52
C LYS A 22 -11.28 2.29 -9.02
N THR A 23 -10.66 3.43 -9.26
CA THR A 23 -9.25 3.59 -9.67
C THR A 23 -8.49 4.49 -8.69
N GLY A 24 -7.16 4.53 -8.78
CA GLY A 24 -6.35 5.51 -8.04
C GLY A 24 -6.77 6.95 -8.37
N TYR A 25 -7.07 7.25 -9.64
CA TYR A 25 -7.62 8.54 -10.04
C TYR A 25 -8.93 8.87 -9.32
N SER A 26 -9.90 7.95 -9.32
CA SER A 26 -11.19 8.15 -8.63
C SER A 26 -11.05 8.36 -7.12
N TYR A 27 -10.03 7.75 -6.49
CA TYR A 27 -9.68 8.01 -5.10
C TYR A 27 -9.25 9.47 -4.90
N LEU A 28 -8.31 9.97 -5.71
CA LEU A 28 -7.85 11.36 -5.64
C LEU A 28 -8.99 12.35 -5.92
N GLU A 29 -9.88 12.06 -6.87
CA GLU A 29 -11.07 12.88 -7.10
C GLU A 29 -12.00 12.89 -5.88
N GLY A 30 -12.15 11.75 -5.22
CA GLY A 30 -12.88 11.67 -3.96
C GLY A 30 -12.25 12.52 -2.85
N ARG A 31 -10.92 12.54 -2.76
CA ARG A 31 -10.15 13.39 -1.83
C ARG A 31 -10.35 14.87 -2.13
N ARG A 32 -10.21 15.31 -3.38
CA ARG A 32 -10.43 16.71 -3.80
C ARG A 32 -11.79 17.26 -3.37
N GLN A 33 -12.83 16.42 -3.42
CA GLN A 33 -14.19 16.82 -3.04
C GLN A 33 -14.37 17.09 -1.55
N VAL A 34 -13.54 16.48 -0.67
CA VAL A 34 -13.79 16.49 0.78
C VAL A 34 -12.69 17.15 1.60
N ASP A 35 -11.50 17.30 1.04
CA ASP A 35 -10.32 17.79 1.76
C ASP A 35 -10.30 19.32 1.93
N GLY A 36 -11.08 20.05 1.11
CA GLY A 36 -11.20 21.51 1.21
C GLY A 36 -9.89 22.24 0.92
N ALA A 37 -9.10 21.73 -0.01
CA ALA A 37 -7.77 22.28 -0.34
C ALA A 37 -7.80 23.32 -1.48
N GLU A 38 -8.97 23.62 -2.06
CA GLU A 38 -9.16 24.74 -3.00
C GLU A 38 -8.20 24.73 -4.21
N ASP A 39 -7.98 23.56 -4.83
CA ASP A 39 -6.99 23.33 -5.90
C ASP A 39 -5.51 23.62 -5.54
N LEU A 40 -5.24 23.89 -4.26
CA LEU A 40 -3.91 24.02 -3.65
C LEU A 40 -3.55 22.74 -2.87
N TRP A 41 -2.40 22.73 -2.20
CA TRP A 41 -2.03 21.66 -1.28
C TRP A 41 -2.32 22.09 0.14
N ARG A 42 -3.13 21.32 0.86
CA ARG A 42 -3.42 21.60 2.27
C ARG A 42 -2.49 20.79 3.17
N ILE A 43 -1.83 21.46 4.10
CA ILE A 43 -1.13 20.82 5.23
C ILE A 43 -1.64 21.47 6.49
N GLU A 44 -2.26 20.68 7.36
CA GLU A 44 -3.00 21.10 8.54
C GLU A 44 -4.08 22.15 8.15
N ASN A 45 -3.99 23.36 8.70
CA ASN A 45 -4.92 24.45 8.41
C ASN A 45 -4.36 25.45 7.39
N ASN A 46 -3.27 25.11 6.69
CA ASN A 46 -2.61 26.00 5.75
C ASN A 46 -2.70 25.50 4.31
N LEU A 47 -2.84 26.44 3.37
CA LEU A 47 -2.87 26.20 1.93
C LEU A 47 -1.60 26.71 1.27
N TYR A 48 -0.99 25.85 0.46
CA TYR A 48 0.31 26.09 -0.18
C TYR A 48 0.22 25.96 -1.69
N ASP A 49 0.97 26.79 -2.43
CA ASP A 49 1.21 26.57 -3.87
C ASP A 49 2.57 25.88 -4.07
N LEU A 50 2.52 24.57 -4.33
CA LEU A 50 3.70 23.73 -4.54
C LEU A 50 4.00 23.49 -6.03
N GLU A 51 3.24 24.08 -6.97
CA GLU A 51 3.38 23.79 -8.40
C GLU A 51 4.79 24.10 -8.90
N GLY A 52 5.31 25.28 -8.56
CA GLY A 52 6.66 25.71 -8.92
C GLY A 52 7.76 24.84 -8.29
N PHE A 53 7.47 24.22 -7.14
CA PHE A 53 8.40 23.35 -6.43
C PHE A 53 8.40 21.90 -6.94
N ALA A 54 7.31 21.43 -7.56
CA ALA A 54 7.12 20.03 -7.92
C ALA A 54 8.34 19.40 -8.62
N LYS A 55 8.92 20.10 -9.61
CA LYS A 55 10.09 19.61 -10.36
C LYS A 55 11.40 19.51 -9.55
N PHE A 56 11.46 20.19 -8.42
CA PHE A 56 12.61 20.20 -7.50
C PHE A 56 12.40 19.30 -6.28
N HIS A 57 11.21 18.72 -6.13
CA HIS A 57 10.89 17.85 -5.00
C HIS A 57 11.81 16.62 -5.01
N PRO A 58 12.61 16.38 -3.95
CA PRO A 58 13.58 15.28 -3.94
C PRO A 58 12.96 13.89 -4.08
N GLY A 59 11.70 13.71 -3.66
CA GLY A 59 10.94 12.47 -3.80
C GLY A 59 10.33 12.25 -5.19
N GLY A 60 10.40 13.24 -6.09
CA GLY A 60 9.81 13.19 -7.42
C GLY A 60 8.60 14.12 -7.56
N ALA A 61 8.41 14.67 -8.77
CA ALA A 61 7.35 15.62 -9.07
C ALA A 61 5.94 15.00 -9.09
N GLU A 62 5.87 13.69 -9.32
CA GLU A 62 4.61 12.94 -9.41
C GLU A 62 3.78 13.05 -8.13
N TRP A 63 4.41 12.90 -6.95
CA TRP A 63 3.75 13.04 -5.65
C TRP A 63 3.02 14.37 -5.49
N ILE A 64 3.69 15.47 -5.83
CA ILE A 64 3.11 16.81 -5.73
C ILE A 64 1.97 16.97 -6.75
N ARG A 65 2.18 16.59 -8.01
CA ARG A 65 1.18 16.78 -9.07
C ARG A 65 -0.08 15.94 -8.87
N LEU A 66 0.06 14.68 -8.43
CA LEU A 66 -1.09 13.81 -8.15
C LEU A 66 -1.96 14.36 -7.01
N THR A 67 -1.33 14.92 -5.99
CA THR A 67 -2.00 15.37 -4.75
C THR A 67 -2.38 16.86 -4.75
N LYS A 68 -2.26 17.56 -5.89
CA LYS A 68 -2.82 18.91 -6.02
C LYS A 68 -4.28 18.88 -5.59
N GLY A 69 -4.80 19.91 -4.94
CA GLY A 69 -6.21 19.97 -4.53
C GLY A 69 -6.60 18.96 -3.44
N THR A 70 -5.66 18.31 -2.76
CA THR A 70 -5.95 17.43 -1.61
C THR A 70 -5.28 17.91 -0.33
N ASP A 71 -5.73 17.38 0.80
CA ASP A 71 -5.07 17.50 2.09
C ASP A 71 -3.97 16.44 2.17
N ILE A 72 -2.72 16.88 2.25
CA ILE A 72 -1.55 16.03 2.28
C ILE A 72 -0.90 16.01 3.66
N THR A 73 -1.63 16.32 4.73
CA THR A 73 -1.08 16.38 6.10
C THR A 73 -0.42 15.07 6.52
N GLU A 74 -1.14 13.94 6.46
CA GLU A 74 -0.56 12.64 6.84
C GLU A 74 0.64 12.28 5.95
N LEU A 75 0.52 12.50 4.64
CA LEU A 75 1.60 12.26 3.68
C LEU A 75 2.84 13.09 4.00
N PHE A 76 2.65 14.38 4.28
CA PHE A 76 3.73 15.29 4.63
C PHE A 76 4.44 14.83 5.91
N GLN A 77 3.68 14.48 6.95
CA GLN A 77 4.23 14.11 8.25
C GLN A 77 5.00 12.78 8.22
N THR A 78 4.52 11.81 7.43
CA THR A 78 5.06 10.45 7.37
C THR A 78 6.19 10.30 6.35
N HIS A 79 6.17 11.05 5.24
CA HIS A 79 7.18 10.94 4.19
C HIS A 79 8.38 11.85 4.40
N HIS A 80 8.28 12.85 5.29
CA HIS A 80 9.40 13.72 5.65
C HIS A 80 9.89 13.44 7.06
N LEU A 81 10.92 12.60 7.17
CA LEU A 81 11.49 12.25 8.47
C LEU A 81 12.21 13.42 9.15
N THR A 82 12.84 14.32 8.38
CA THR A 82 13.58 15.47 8.91
C THR A 82 12.80 16.78 8.81
N ASP A 83 13.26 17.81 9.51
CA ASP A 83 12.64 19.15 9.52
C ASP A 83 12.90 20.00 8.27
N LYS A 84 13.69 19.51 7.31
CA LYS A 84 14.08 20.26 6.10
C LYS A 84 12.87 20.72 5.29
N ALA A 85 11.88 19.85 5.12
CA ALA A 85 10.67 20.18 4.35
C ALA A 85 9.82 21.22 5.09
N ALA A 86 9.62 21.07 6.40
CA ALA A 86 8.89 22.02 7.23
C ALA A 86 9.54 23.42 7.22
N LYS A 87 10.88 23.50 7.26
CA LYS A 87 11.63 24.76 7.15
C LYS A 87 11.49 25.44 5.78
N LEU A 88 11.25 24.67 4.72
CA LEU A 88 11.09 25.20 3.37
C LEU A 88 9.66 25.69 3.10
N LEU A 89 8.69 25.05 3.74
CA LEU A 89 7.26 25.19 3.47
C LEU A 89 6.72 26.63 3.54
N PRO A 90 7.16 27.52 4.47
CA PRO A 90 6.66 28.90 4.55
C PRO A 90 6.83 29.72 3.27
N LYS A 91 7.78 29.37 2.39
CA LYS A 91 8.00 30.05 1.12
C LYS A 91 6.85 29.88 0.12
N TYR A 92 6.01 28.88 0.33
CA TYR A 92 4.91 28.50 -0.56
C TYR A 92 3.54 28.75 0.06
N LEU A 93 3.49 29.30 1.27
CA LEU A 93 2.24 29.57 1.98
C LEU A 93 1.45 30.66 1.25
N ILE A 94 0.18 30.37 0.95
CA ILE A 94 -0.75 31.34 0.37
C ILE A 94 -1.59 31.96 1.48
N ARG A 95 -2.27 31.13 2.28
CA ARG A 95 -3.11 31.54 3.42
C ARG A 95 -3.55 30.33 4.25
N GLU A 96 -4.20 30.61 5.36
CA GLU A 96 -4.96 29.60 6.10
C GLU A 96 -6.24 29.18 5.35
N ALA A 97 -6.65 27.92 5.53
CA ALA A 97 -7.90 27.39 5.03
C ALA A 97 -9.07 27.99 5.83
N THR A 98 -10.15 28.36 5.15
CA THR A 98 -11.33 28.96 5.80
C THR A 98 -12.28 27.92 6.40
N VAL A 99 -12.08 26.65 6.07
CA VAL A 99 -12.87 25.53 6.57
C VAL A 99 -12.02 24.63 7.46
N PRO A 100 -12.56 24.11 8.58
CA PRO A 100 -11.86 23.14 9.40
C PRO A 100 -11.41 21.92 8.59
N ARG A 101 -10.37 21.26 9.10
CA ARG A 101 -9.88 20.01 8.54
C ARG A 101 -10.93 18.92 8.72
N LYS A 102 -11.07 18.03 7.73
CA LYS A 102 -12.05 16.95 7.79
C LYS A 102 -11.63 15.80 8.71
N LEU A 103 -10.38 15.37 8.62
CA LEU A 103 -9.88 14.24 9.40
C LEU A 103 -9.35 14.71 10.77
N PRO A 104 -9.65 13.97 11.87
CA PRO A 104 -9.26 14.36 13.23
C PRO A 104 -7.83 13.96 13.60
N LEU A 105 -7.08 13.36 12.67
CA LEU A 105 -5.77 12.76 12.93
C LEU A 105 -4.75 13.81 13.38
N THR A 106 -3.96 13.48 14.40
CA THR A 106 -2.99 14.38 15.00
C THR A 106 -1.56 13.85 14.91
N PHE A 107 -0.62 14.78 14.97
CA PHE A 107 0.82 14.55 14.95
C PHE A 107 1.47 15.37 16.07
N GLU A 108 0.89 15.32 17.27
CA GLU A 108 1.30 16.16 18.39
C GLU A 108 2.80 15.99 18.69
N PRO A 109 3.53 17.06 19.08
CA PRO A 109 4.97 16.96 19.31
C PRO A 109 5.37 15.90 20.35
N ASN A 110 4.52 15.68 21.35
CA ASN A 110 4.71 14.67 22.40
C ASN A 110 3.81 13.44 22.20
N GLY A 111 3.14 13.33 21.05
CA GLY A 111 2.38 12.15 20.65
C GLY A 111 3.29 10.95 20.34
N PHE A 112 2.67 9.79 20.17
CA PHE A 112 3.36 8.55 19.87
C PHE A 112 4.16 8.67 18.58
N PHE A 113 3.54 9.09 17.47
CA PHE A 113 4.20 9.12 16.18
C PHE A 113 5.43 10.04 16.18
N SER A 114 5.27 11.27 16.69
CA SER A 114 6.37 12.24 16.76
C SER A 114 7.51 11.77 17.66
N THR A 115 7.20 11.08 18.76
CA THR A 115 8.21 10.49 19.66
C THR A 115 8.96 9.35 18.99
N PHE A 116 8.24 8.42 18.37
CA PHE A 116 8.83 7.33 17.60
C PHE A 116 9.71 7.86 16.46
N LYS A 117 9.22 8.82 15.67
CA LYS A 117 9.95 9.46 14.56
C LYS A 117 11.30 10.03 14.99
N ARG A 118 11.37 10.71 16.15
CA ARG A 118 12.64 11.22 16.70
C ARG A 118 13.62 10.10 17.05
N ARG A 119 13.15 9.02 17.69
CA ARG A 119 13.99 7.86 18.03
C ARG A 119 14.46 7.11 16.77
N ALA A 120 13.58 6.95 15.79
CA ALA A 120 13.90 6.31 14.52
C ALA A 120 14.98 7.08 13.75
N LEU A 121 14.91 8.42 13.71
CA LEU A 121 15.97 9.24 13.11
C LEU A 121 17.34 9.00 13.76
N GLU A 122 17.39 8.89 15.08
CA GLU A 122 18.63 8.58 15.80
C GLU A 122 19.15 7.19 15.44
N ALA A 123 18.26 6.19 15.33
CA ALA A 123 18.62 4.84 14.90
C ALA A 123 19.13 4.77 13.44
N LEU A 124 18.70 5.72 12.60
CA LEU A 124 19.07 5.79 11.18
C LEU A 124 20.26 6.72 10.89
N LYS A 125 20.85 7.37 11.90
CA LYS A 125 21.87 8.43 11.72
C LYS A 125 23.12 7.97 10.97
N ASP A 126 23.47 6.69 11.09
CA ASP A 126 24.70 6.10 10.53
C ASP A 126 24.48 5.49 9.13
N VAL A 127 23.28 5.62 8.56
CA VAL A 127 22.95 5.13 7.21
C VAL A 127 22.32 6.21 6.34
N ASN A 128 22.47 6.08 5.02
CA ASN A 128 21.79 6.96 4.07
C ASN A 128 20.37 6.44 3.79
N PHE A 129 19.45 6.62 4.74
CA PHE A 129 18.07 6.14 4.64
C PHE A 129 17.23 6.85 3.56
N HIS A 130 17.78 7.87 2.88
CA HIS A 130 17.18 8.48 1.70
C HIS A 130 17.44 7.69 0.40
N GLN A 131 18.21 6.61 0.46
CA GLN A 131 18.51 5.72 -0.67
C GLN A 131 18.16 4.28 -0.30
N PRO A 132 17.77 3.44 -1.28
CA PRO A 132 17.57 2.03 -1.04
C PRO A 132 18.89 1.37 -0.64
N SER A 133 18.83 0.43 0.30
CA SER A 133 20.03 -0.26 0.75
C SER A 133 20.63 -1.11 -0.36
N THR A 134 21.96 -1.27 -0.38
CA THR A 134 22.64 -2.17 -1.33
C THR A 134 22.09 -3.59 -1.24
N LYS A 135 21.74 -4.04 -0.03
CA LYS A 135 21.17 -5.37 0.20
C LYS A 135 19.79 -5.53 -0.45
N THR A 136 18.91 -4.56 -0.28
CA THR A 136 17.58 -4.56 -0.93
C THR A 136 17.70 -4.52 -2.45
N ASN A 137 18.61 -3.68 -2.99
CA ASN A 137 18.88 -3.62 -4.42
C ASN A 137 19.33 -4.98 -4.98
N LEU A 138 20.28 -5.65 -4.32
CA LEU A 138 20.78 -6.96 -4.74
C LEU A 138 19.69 -8.04 -4.70
N ILE A 139 18.83 -8.06 -3.68
CA ILE A 139 17.73 -9.03 -3.59
C ILE A 139 16.70 -8.76 -4.69
N ALA A 140 16.29 -7.51 -4.90
CA ALA A 140 15.32 -7.15 -5.93
C ALA A 140 15.85 -7.46 -7.34
N ASP A 141 17.11 -7.13 -7.63
CA ASP A 141 17.73 -7.41 -8.93
C ASP A 141 17.92 -8.91 -9.17
N PHE A 142 18.24 -9.67 -8.11
CA PHE A 142 18.28 -11.13 -8.17
C PHE A 142 16.90 -11.70 -8.53
N LEU A 143 15.84 -11.31 -7.82
CA LEU A 143 14.48 -11.78 -8.07
C LEU A 143 14.01 -11.42 -9.48
N PHE A 144 14.25 -10.19 -9.92
CA PHE A 144 13.93 -9.74 -11.27
C PHE A 144 14.67 -10.57 -12.33
N THR A 145 16.00 -10.72 -12.20
CA THR A 145 16.81 -11.50 -13.13
C THR A 145 16.35 -12.95 -13.21
N PHE A 146 16.09 -13.58 -12.07
CA PHE A 146 15.59 -14.95 -12.03
C PHE A 146 14.18 -15.09 -12.58
N SER A 147 13.31 -14.09 -12.42
CA SER A 147 11.99 -14.07 -13.07
C SER A 147 12.12 -14.09 -14.59
N LEU A 148 13.08 -13.37 -15.16
CA LEU A 148 13.34 -13.39 -16.61
C LEU A 148 13.91 -14.74 -17.07
N LEU A 149 14.93 -15.26 -16.37
CA LEU A 149 15.55 -16.55 -16.71
C LEU A 149 14.54 -17.70 -16.63
N PHE A 150 13.69 -17.72 -15.60
CA PHE A 150 12.65 -18.73 -15.43
C PHE A 150 11.51 -18.56 -16.43
N SER A 151 11.22 -17.33 -16.87
CA SER A 151 10.28 -17.08 -17.98
C SER A 151 10.80 -17.69 -19.29
N ILE A 152 12.09 -17.54 -19.60
CA ILE A 152 12.74 -18.18 -20.76
C ILE A 152 12.70 -19.70 -20.62
N LEU A 153 13.04 -20.24 -19.43
CA LEU A 153 13.02 -21.68 -19.18
C LEU A 153 11.59 -22.26 -19.30
N THR A 154 10.58 -21.52 -18.82
CA THR A 154 9.16 -21.88 -18.99
C THR A 154 8.76 -21.86 -20.46
N ALA A 155 9.20 -20.86 -21.23
CA ALA A 155 8.95 -20.78 -22.67
C ALA A 155 9.55 -21.97 -23.42
N TYR A 156 10.80 -22.31 -23.13
CA TYR A 156 11.53 -23.41 -23.78
C TYR A 156 10.95 -24.80 -23.41
N THR A 157 10.67 -25.02 -22.12
CA THR A 157 10.21 -26.33 -21.63
C THR A 157 8.70 -26.52 -21.74
N GLN A 158 7.93 -25.42 -21.79
CA GLN A 158 6.46 -25.40 -21.71
C GLN A 158 5.90 -26.16 -20.49
N SER A 159 6.71 -26.29 -19.44
CA SER A 159 6.38 -27.06 -18.24
C SER A 159 5.45 -26.28 -17.30
N TYR A 160 4.32 -26.88 -16.94
CA TYR A 160 3.40 -26.29 -15.95
C TYR A 160 4.03 -26.15 -14.55
N LEU A 161 5.00 -27.01 -14.21
CA LEU A 161 5.74 -26.86 -12.96
C LEU A 161 6.64 -25.61 -13.00
N MET A 162 7.24 -25.32 -14.16
CA MET A 162 8.06 -24.12 -14.34
C MET A 162 7.24 -22.84 -14.31
N ILE A 163 5.99 -22.86 -14.76
CA ILE A 163 5.04 -21.75 -14.58
C ILE A 163 4.89 -21.40 -13.10
N VAL A 164 4.78 -22.41 -12.21
CA VAL A 164 4.63 -22.17 -10.77
C VAL A 164 5.85 -21.45 -10.19
N PHE A 165 7.06 -21.94 -10.47
CA PHE A 165 8.29 -21.29 -10.00
C PHE A 165 8.46 -19.88 -10.56
N THR A 166 8.16 -19.68 -11.85
CA THR A 166 8.22 -18.36 -12.48
C THR A 166 7.21 -17.40 -11.86
N GLY A 167 5.99 -17.87 -11.59
CA GLY A 167 4.97 -17.07 -10.92
C GLY A 167 5.37 -16.65 -9.50
N ILE A 168 5.98 -17.53 -8.72
CA ILE A 168 6.52 -17.19 -7.38
C ILE A 168 7.60 -16.11 -7.48
N LEU A 169 8.55 -16.27 -8.40
CA LEU A 169 9.62 -15.28 -8.61
C LEU A 169 9.06 -13.93 -9.08
N LEU A 170 8.08 -13.92 -9.98
CA LEU A 170 7.42 -12.70 -10.43
C LEU A 170 6.63 -12.03 -9.29
N ALA A 171 5.95 -12.82 -8.44
CA ALA A 171 5.27 -12.29 -7.26
C ALA A 171 6.26 -11.63 -6.30
N TRP A 172 7.37 -12.30 -5.96
CA TRP A 172 8.40 -11.71 -5.09
C TRP A 172 9.14 -10.53 -5.74
N THR A 173 9.32 -10.53 -7.06
CA THR A 173 9.82 -9.37 -7.79
C THR A 173 8.86 -8.19 -7.62
N THR A 174 7.56 -8.42 -7.82
CA THR A 174 6.50 -7.41 -7.65
C THR A 174 6.45 -6.90 -6.22
N ILE A 175 6.46 -7.80 -5.22
CA ILE A 175 6.47 -7.40 -3.81
C ILE A 175 7.74 -6.62 -3.51
N SER A 176 8.94 -7.11 -3.81
CA SER A 176 10.18 -6.37 -3.53
C SER A 176 10.22 -4.98 -4.19
N ALA A 177 9.58 -4.82 -5.34
CA ALA A 177 9.48 -3.55 -6.05
C ALA A 177 8.66 -2.50 -5.30
N HIS A 178 7.73 -2.90 -4.43
CA HIS A 178 6.88 -1.99 -3.65
C HIS A 178 7.70 -1.03 -2.78
N ASN A 179 8.83 -1.50 -2.24
CA ASN A 179 9.76 -0.68 -1.44
C ASN A 179 10.12 0.61 -2.19
N TYR A 180 10.39 0.51 -3.48
CA TYR A 180 10.80 1.66 -4.28
C TYR A 180 9.66 2.61 -4.64
N LEU A 181 8.39 2.17 -4.52
CA LEU A 181 7.23 3.02 -4.79
C LEU A 181 7.09 4.12 -3.74
N HIS A 182 7.46 3.83 -2.49
CA HIS A 182 7.46 4.78 -1.36
C HIS A 182 8.71 5.69 -1.34
N MET A 183 9.78 5.28 -2.01
CA MET A 183 11.04 6.01 -2.03
C MET A 183 11.09 7.01 -3.20
N LYS A 184 12.20 7.75 -3.28
CA LYS A 184 12.55 8.54 -4.45
C LYS A 184 12.50 7.69 -5.71
N ASP A 185 11.97 8.27 -6.80
CA ASP A 185 11.89 7.63 -8.12
C ASP A 185 13.19 6.92 -8.49
N ASN A 186 13.06 5.62 -8.80
CA ASN A 186 14.14 4.80 -9.31
C ASN A 186 13.59 3.75 -10.28
N PHE A 187 14.45 3.27 -11.18
CA PHE A 187 14.03 2.34 -12.24
C PHE A 187 13.49 1.00 -11.69
N ARG A 188 13.89 0.55 -10.49
CA ARG A 188 13.37 -0.70 -9.90
C ARG A 188 11.89 -0.62 -9.54
N MET A 189 11.28 0.56 -9.54
CA MET A 189 9.82 0.68 -9.48
C MET A 189 9.16 -0.07 -10.67
N TYR A 190 9.79 -0.09 -11.83
CA TYR A 190 9.27 -0.78 -13.02
C TYR A 190 9.26 -2.31 -12.88
N TYR A 191 9.98 -2.88 -11.91
CA TYR A 191 9.84 -4.30 -11.58
C TYR A 191 8.41 -4.63 -11.12
N PHE A 192 7.73 -3.67 -10.46
CA PHE A 192 6.33 -3.78 -10.08
C PHE A 192 5.43 -3.89 -11.32
N ASP A 193 5.70 -3.09 -12.35
CA ASP A 193 4.89 -3.01 -13.56
C ASP A 193 4.89 -4.30 -14.39
N LEU A 194 5.84 -5.22 -14.20
CA LEU A 194 5.84 -6.54 -14.85
C LEU A 194 4.63 -7.40 -14.47
N SER A 195 4.00 -7.12 -13.32
CA SER A 195 2.79 -7.78 -12.84
C SER A 195 1.51 -7.36 -13.55
N MET A 196 1.59 -6.43 -14.51
CA MET A 196 0.47 -5.66 -15.07
C MET A 196 -0.11 -4.58 -14.16
N MET A 197 0.15 -4.61 -12.85
CA MET A 197 -0.24 -3.53 -11.94
C MET A 197 0.54 -2.25 -12.27
N SER A 198 -0.04 -1.09 -11.99
CA SER A 198 0.57 0.21 -12.28
C SER A 198 1.29 0.76 -11.06
N SER A 199 2.60 1.02 -11.17
CA SER A 199 3.37 1.68 -10.10
C SER A 199 2.81 3.07 -9.74
N LYS A 200 2.20 3.77 -10.70
CA LYS A 200 1.52 5.06 -10.49
C LYS A 200 0.25 4.90 -9.67
N ASP A 201 -0.60 3.96 -10.06
CA ASP A 201 -1.85 3.72 -9.33
C ASP A 201 -1.55 3.16 -7.93
N TRP A 202 -0.56 2.29 -7.78
CA TRP A 202 -0.23 1.71 -6.49
C TRP A 202 0.38 2.73 -5.51
N ARG A 203 1.09 3.76 -5.99
CA ARG A 203 1.42 4.93 -5.15
C ARG A 203 0.17 5.58 -4.58
N ILE A 204 -0.89 5.68 -5.35
CA ILE A 204 -2.14 6.30 -4.90
C ILE A 204 -2.90 5.34 -3.96
N THR A 205 -3.20 4.14 -4.45
CA THR A 205 -4.09 3.21 -3.76
C THR A 205 -3.47 2.55 -2.54
N HIS A 206 -2.15 2.33 -2.56
CA HIS A 206 -1.44 1.74 -1.43
C HIS A 206 -0.77 2.82 -0.58
N ALA A 207 0.13 3.63 -1.14
CA ALA A 207 0.90 4.56 -0.32
C ALA A 207 0.10 5.80 0.14
N MET A 208 -0.76 6.38 -0.70
CA MET A 208 -1.58 7.55 -0.32
C MET A 208 -2.88 7.20 0.40
N SER A 209 -3.37 5.98 0.23
CA SER A 209 -4.62 5.53 0.82
C SER A 209 -4.40 4.51 1.92
N HIS A 210 -4.00 3.28 1.59
CA HIS A 210 -3.89 2.19 2.57
C HIS A 210 -2.91 2.48 3.70
N HIS A 211 -1.73 3.04 3.40
CA HIS A 211 -0.75 3.40 4.43
C HIS A 211 -1.17 4.56 5.31
N MET A 212 -2.09 5.41 4.86
CA MET A 212 -2.50 6.60 5.62
C MET A 212 -3.77 6.34 6.44
N TYR A 213 -4.62 5.42 5.99
CA TYR A 213 -5.95 5.18 6.53
C TYR A 213 -6.34 3.68 6.51
N PRO A 214 -5.45 2.74 6.88
CA PRO A 214 -5.68 1.30 6.73
C PRO A 214 -6.94 0.85 7.46
N ASN A 215 -7.68 -0.06 6.84
CA ASN A 215 -8.93 -0.63 7.36
C ASN A 215 -10.05 0.39 7.71
N THR A 216 -9.92 1.66 7.33
CA THR A 216 -10.98 2.68 7.47
C THR A 216 -11.95 2.66 6.29
N LEU A 217 -13.04 3.44 6.36
CA LEU A 217 -13.87 3.68 5.17
C LEU A 217 -13.13 4.36 4.01
N TRP A 218 -12.03 5.06 4.26
CA TRP A 218 -11.22 5.75 3.25
C TRP A 218 -10.15 4.86 2.63
N ASP A 219 -9.92 3.65 3.17
CA ASP A 219 -8.97 2.70 2.61
C ASP A 219 -9.46 2.15 1.26
N TYR A 220 -8.73 2.46 0.19
CA TYR A 220 -8.97 1.93 -1.14
C TYR A 220 -8.98 0.40 -1.14
N GLU A 221 -8.09 -0.27 -0.40
CA GLU A 221 -8.05 -1.73 -0.35
C GLU A 221 -9.39 -2.29 0.17
N ILE A 222 -9.99 -1.66 1.18
CA ILE A 222 -11.27 -2.11 1.72
C ILE A 222 -12.38 -2.05 0.68
N TYR A 223 -12.62 -0.89 0.06
CA TYR A 223 -13.77 -0.75 -0.81
C TYR A 223 -13.52 -1.20 -2.25
N ALA A 224 -12.27 -1.35 -2.70
CA ALA A 224 -11.96 -1.83 -4.05
C ALA A 224 -12.51 -3.23 -4.31
N PHE A 225 -12.54 -4.08 -3.29
CA PHE A 225 -13.01 -5.46 -3.40
C PHE A 225 -14.49 -5.65 -3.03
N GLU A 226 -15.17 -4.61 -2.53
CA GLU A 226 -16.62 -4.67 -2.28
C GLU A 226 -17.42 -4.68 -3.61
N PRO A 227 -18.45 -5.53 -3.75
CA PRO A 227 -19.05 -6.36 -2.70
C PRO A 227 -18.55 -7.83 -2.65
N LEU A 228 -17.46 -8.17 -3.35
CA LEU A 228 -16.97 -9.55 -3.46
C LEU A 228 -16.27 -10.02 -2.17
N THR A 229 -15.51 -9.13 -1.53
CA THR A 229 -15.01 -9.32 -0.17
C THR A 229 -15.52 -8.18 0.70
N HIS A 230 -15.82 -8.50 1.96
CA HIS A 230 -16.28 -7.52 2.94
C HIS A 230 -15.50 -7.69 4.24
N TRP A 231 -14.41 -6.94 4.40
CA TRP A 231 -13.62 -6.97 5.61
C TRP A 231 -14.21 -6.15 6.74
N LEU A 232 -14.97 -5.10 6.47
CA LEU A 232 -15.59 -4.32 7.54
C LEU A 232 -16.66 -5.15 8.29
N PRO A 233 -16.72 -5.06 9.63
CA PRO A 233 -17.81 -5.64 10.41
C PRO A 233 -19.15 -5.05 9.98
N ASN A 234 -20.09 -5.90 9.59
CA ASN A 234 -21.42 -5.43 9.16
C ASN A 234 -22.52 -6.37 9.69
N PRO A 235 -23.47 -5.87 10.52
CA PRO A 235 -24.55 -6.68 11.06
C PRO A 235 -25.50 -7.24 9.98
N LYS A 236 -25.58 -6.58 8.82
CA LYS A 236 -26.40 -6.99 7.68
C LYS A 236 -25.76 -8.10 6.83
N LYS A 237 -24.50 -8.46 7.08
CA LYS A 237 -23.80 -9.52 6.32
C LYS A 237 -24.50 -10.87 6.54
N SER A 238 -24.98 -11.50 5.47
CA SER A 238 -25.62 -12.82 5.57
C SER A 238 -24.56 -13.93 5.74
N LEU A 239 -24.99 -15.11 6.23
CA LEU A 239 -24.10 -16.28 6.28
C LEU A 239 -23.68 -16.74 4.87
N SER A 240 -24.58 -16.62 3.88
CA SER A 240 -24.27 -16.95 2.49
C SER A 240 -23.22 -16.02 1.89
N MET A 241 -23.32 -14.72 2.14
CA MET A 241 -22.35 -13.73 1.66
C MET A 241 -20.96 -13.99 2.26
N ALA A 242 -20.90 -14.27 3.56
CA ALA A 242 -19.66 -14.64 4.23
C ALA A 242 -19.04 -15.90 3.63
N PHE A 243 -19.84 -16.96 3.44
CA PHE A 243 -19.37 -18.22 2.85
C PHE A 243 -18.86 -18.04 1.42
N VAL A 244 -19.61 -17.31 0.58
CA VAL A 244 -19.20 -17.00 -0.80
C VAL A 244 -17.89 -16.20 -0.81
N SER A 245 -17.76 -15.17 0.04
CA SER A 245 -16.52 -14.39 0.15
C SER A 245 -15.33 -15.29 0.48
N GLN A 246 -15.49 -16.21 1.44
CA GLN A 246 -14.43 -17.14 1.85
C GLN A 246 -14.05 -18.10 0.71
N VAL A 247 -15.02 -18.75 0.07
CA VAL A 247 -14.75 -19.73 -1.00
C VAL A 247 -14.18 -19.06 -2.25
N MET A 248 -14.62 -17.84 -2.56
CA MET A 248 -14.14 -17.09 -3.73
C MET A 248 -12.79 -16.43 -3.52
N SER A 249 -12.29 -16.26 -2.29
CA SER A 249 -11.01 -15.60 -2.01
C SER A 249 -9.85 -16.13 -2.86
N PRO A 250 -9.55 -17.44 -2.95
CA PRO A 250 -8.46 -17.94 -3.80
C PRO A 250 -8.61 -17.61 -5.29
N ILE A 251 -9.86 -17.57 -5.79
CA ILE A 251 -10.17 -17.21 -7.17
C ILE A 251 -9.93 -15.71 -7.37
N ILE A 252 -10.42 -14.87 -6.45
CA ILE A 252 -10.19 -13.42 -6.47
C ILE A 252 -8.68 -13.12 -6.45
N TRP A 253 -7.93 -13.78 -5.56
CA TRP A 253 -6.47 -13.65 -5.46
C TRP A 253 -5.77 -13.97 -6.78
N SER A 254 -6.23 -14.99 -7.51
CA SER A 254 -5.68 -15.37 -8.82
C SER A 254 -6.00 -14.37 -9.94
N LEU A 255 -6.99 -13.48 -9.74
CA LEU A 255 -7.49 -12.56 -10.75
C LEU A 255 -7.11 -11.09 -10.51
N VAL A 256 -6.52 -10.74 -9.36
CA VAL A 256 -6.15 -9.36 -9.01
C VAL A 256 -5.30 -8.69 -10.09
N PHE A 257 -4.25 -9.34 -10.60
CA PHE A 257 -3.38 -8.73 -11.62
C PHE A 257 -4.13 -8.42 -12.92
N TYR A 258 -5.11 -9.23 -13.31
CA TYR A 258 -5.93 -8.99 -14.50
C TYR A 258 -6.89 -7.83 -14.29
N GLU A 259 -7.51 -7.76 -13.11
CA GLU A 259 -8.39 -6.66 -12.75
C GLU A 259 -7.62 -5.32 -12.70
N GLN A 260 -6.41 -5.34 -12.13
CA GLN A 260 -5.50 -4.19 -12.11
C GLN A 260 -5.01 -3.82 -13.50
N ALA A 261 -4.78 -4.79 -14.39
CA ALA A 261 -4.46 -4.53 -15.79
C ALA A 261 -5.57 -3.75 -16.51
N ILE A 262 -6.83 -4.17 -16.31
CA ILE A 262 -7.99 -3.48 -16.89
C ILE A 262 -8.08 -2.06 -16.35
N LYS A 263 -7.93 -1.87 -15.04
CA LYS A 263 -7.94 -0.54 -14.40
C LYS A 263 -6.81 0.35 -14.92
N ARG A 264 -5.59 -0.16 -14.98
CA ARG A 264 -4.43 0.56 -15.52
C ARG A 264 -4.73 1.16 -16.90
N TYR A 265 -5.14 0.32 -17.85
CA TYR A 265 -5.37 0.79 -19.22
C TYR A 265 -6.64 1.64 -19.32
N TYR A 266 -7.65 1.39 -18.50
CA TYR A 266 -8.78 2.31 -18.35
C TYR A 266 -8.30 3.71 -17.93
N SER A 267 -7.50 3.81 -16.86
CA SER A 267 -6.96 5.07 -16.37
C SER A 267 -6.10 5.75 -17.44
N VAL A 268 -5.23 5.01 -18.13
CA VAL A 268 -4.39 5.53 -19.23
C VAL A 268 -5.22 6.18 -20.34
N PHE A 269 -6.28 5.50 -20.82
CA PHE A 269 -7.04 5.98 -21.97
C PHE A 269 -8.15 6.98 -21.62
N PHE A 270 -8.75 6.88 -20.43
CA PHE A 270 -9.95 7.64 -20.08
C PHE A 270 -9.74 8.69 -18.99
N GLU A 271 -8.86 8.45 -18.03
CA GLU A 271 -8.67 9.34 -16.87
C GLU A 271 -7.45 10.24 -17.05
N HIS A 272 -6.25 9.64 -17.09
CA HIS A 272 -4.98 10.34 -17.30
C HIS A 272 -4.78 10.82 -18.73
N LYS A 273 -5.29 10.05 -19.73
CA LYS A 273 -5.14 10.33 -21.17
C LYS A 273 -3.68 10.49 -21.62
N THR A 274 -2.78 9.78 -20.94
CA THR A 274 -1.33 9.81 -21.19
C THR A 274 -0.78 8.39 -21.08
N PHE A 275 -0.01 7.97 -22.07
CA PHE A 275 0.73 6.71 -22.04
C PHE A 275 2.17 6.97 -21.64
N GLU A 276 2.63 6.34 -20.56
CA GLU A 276 3.98 6.51 -20.02
C GLU A 276 4.83 5.25 -20.28
N LEU A 277 6.16 5.34 -20.09
CA LEU A 277 7.05 4.18 -20.23
C LEU A 277 6.58 2.98 -19.39
N ARG A 278 6.11 3.23 -18.16
CA ARG A 278 5.61 2.19 -17.27
C ARG A 278 4.51 1.35 -17.92
N ASP A 279 3.66 1.96 -18.76
CA ASP A 279 2.52 1.29 -19.40
C ASP A 279 2.92 0.36 -20.53
N ALA A 280 4.17 0.45 -21.01
CA ALA A 280 4.75 -0.53 -21.93
C ALA A 280 5.45 -1.69 -21.21
N VAL A 281 5.93 -1.48 -19.98
CA VAL A 281 6.73 -2.47 -19.21
C VAL A 281 6.04 -3.83 -19.06
N PRO A 282 4.72 -3.94 -18.79
CA PRO A 282 4.09 -5.26 -18.64
C PRO A 282 4.23 -6.18 -19.87
N PHE A 283 4.39 -5.59 -21.07
CA PHE A 283 4.54 -6.33 -22.31
C PHE A 283 5.97 -6.83 -22.56
N PHE A 284 6.94 -6.47 -21.72
CA PHE A 284 8.32 -6.97 -21.83
C PHE A 284 8.39 -8.50 -21.68
N LEU A 285 7.70 -9.06 -20.67
CA LEU A 285 7.68 -10.50 -20.42
C LEU A 285 7.08 -11.33 -21.58
N PRO A 286 5.88 -11.04 -22.12
CA PRO A 286 5.34 -11.81 -23.23
C PRO A 286 6.16 -11.66 -24.51
N VAL A 287 6.76 -10.48 -24.76
CA VAL A 287 7.71 -10.30 -25.88
C VAL A 287 8.93 -11.20 -25.68
N LEU A 288 9.53 -11.22 -24.49
CA LEU A 288 10.66 -12.10 -24.17
C LEU A 288 10.30 -13.57 -24.37
N ILE A 289 9.17 -14.03 -23.81
CA ILE A 289 8.68 -15.41 -23.93
C ILE A 289 8.46 -15.78 -25.41
N SER A 290 7.96 -14.85 -26.24
CA SER A 290 7.64 -15.12 -27.63
C SER A 290 8.83 -15.58 -28.48
N PHE A 291 10.05 -15.12 -28.16
CA PHE A 291 11.28 -15.55 -28.85
C PHE A 291 11.64 -17.03 -28.61
N PHE A 292 11.09 -17.64 -27.56
CA PHE A 292 11.43 -19.01 -27.13
C PHE A 292 10.25 -19.98 -27.20
N THR A 293 9.11 -19.55 -27.74
CA THR A 293 7.93 -20.41 -27.93
C THR A 293 7.68 -20.73 -29.40
N PRO A 294 7.04 -21.87 -29.72
CA PRO A 294 6.78 -22.26 -31.12
C PRO A 294 5.89 -21.29 -31.90
N ASN A 295 5.01 -20.55 -31.22
CA ASN A 295 4.11 -19.58 -31.82
C ASN A 295 3.62 -18.56 -30.80
N PHE A 296 3.07 -17.45 -31.30
CA PHE A 296 2.53 -16.34 -30.52
C PHE A 296 1.48 -16.76 -29.47
N PHE A 297 0.55 -17.66 -29.81
CA PHE A 297 -0.51 -18.07 -28.89
C PHE A 297 0.03 -18.86 -27.69
N THR A 298 1.09 -19.66 -27.90
CA THR A 298 1.79 -20.32 -26.78
C THR A 298 2.43 -19.30 -25.85
N ALA A 299 3.08 -18.26 -26.39
CA ALA A 299 3.67 -17.20 -25.57
C ALA A 299 2.63 -16.50 -24.69
N VAL A 300 1.51 -16.09 -25.28
CA VAL A 300 0.41 -15.44 -24.57
C VAL A 300 -0.15 -16.38 -23.51
N LYS A 301 -0.42 -17.65 -23.84
CA LYS A 301 -0.93 -18.63 -22.86
C LYS A 301 0.01 -18.77 -21.65
N LEU A 302 1.30 -18.96 -21.88
CA LEU A 302 2.27 -19.13 -20.79
C LEU A 302 2.37 -17.86 -19.93
N TRP A 303 2.42 -16.68 -20.56
CA TRP A 303 2.44 -15.42 -19.85
C TRP A 303 1.21 -15.22 -18.96
N LEU A 304 0.01 -15.48 -19.48
CA LEU A 304 -1.21 -15.39 -18.69
C LEU A 304 -1.19 -16.39 -17.52
N LEU A 305 -0.73 -17.63 -17.72
CA LEU A 305 -0.64 -18.59 -16.62
C LEU A 305 0.38 -18.19 -15.55
N ILE A 306 1.52 -17.61 -15.94
CA ILE A 306 2.51 -17.04 -15.01
C ILE A 306 1.88 -15.91 -14.20
N LEU A 307 1.15 -14.99 -14.86
CA LEU A 307 0.44 -13.89 -14.18
C LEU A 307 -0.61 -14.40 -13.19
N MET A 308 -1.35 -15.47 -13.53
CA MET A 308 -2.33 -16.07 -12.62
C MET A 308 -1.67 -16.60 -11.34
N VAL A 309 -0.55 -17.33 -11.46
CA VAL A 309 0.20 -17.81 -10.29
C VAL A 309 0.77 -16.65 -9.51
N ALA A 310 1.39 -15.68 -10.19
CA ALA A 310 1.98 -14.51 -9.54
C ALA A 310 0.93 -13.69 -8.77
N SER A 311 -0.25 -13.49 -9.36
CA SER A 311 -1.39 -12.83 -8.73
C SER A 311 -1.84 -13.56 -7.48
N PHE A 312 -1.96 -14.90 -7.54
CA PHE A 312 -2.35 -15.71 -6.40
C PHE A 312 -1.32 -15.60 -5.25
N ILE A 313 -0.03 -15.74 -5.56
CA ILE A 313 1.04 -15.63 -4.55
C ILE A 313 1.10 -14.23 -3.96
N PHE A 314 1.11 -13.18 -4.79
CA PHE A 314 1.09 -11.78 -4.35
C PHE A 314 -0.08 -11.49 -3.42
N SER A 315 -1.30 -11.85 -3.85
CA SER A 315 -2.53 -11.55 -3.11
C SER A 315 -2.67 -12.39 -1.84
N SER A 316 -2.26 -13.66 -1.88
CA SER A 316 -2.27 -14.52 -0.70
C SER A 316 -1.27 -14.04 0.36
N ILE A 317 -0.14 -13.47 -0.05
CA ILE A 317 0.78 -12.81 0.89
C ILE A 317 0.16 -11.50 1.39
N GLY A 318 -0.26 -10.62 0.48
CA GLY A 318 -0.78 -9.27 0.76
C GLY A 318 -1.99 -9.27 1.69
N PHE A 319 -3.08 -9.94 1.33
CA PHE A 319 -4.31 -9.94 2.17
C PHE A 319 -4.17 -10.70 3.48
N ASN A 320 -3.07 -11.42 3.67
CA ASN A 320 -2.73 -12.08 4.92
C ASN A 320 -1.48 -11.44 5.57
N ALA A 321 -1.06 -10.25 5.11
CA ALA A 321 0.07 -9.47 5.62
C ALA A 321 -0.35 -8.61 6.82
N ALA A 322 -0.95 -9.25 7.82
CA ALA A 322 -1.12 -8.66 9.15
C ALA A 322 -2.03 -7.42 9.30
N HIS A 323 -2.98 -7.18 8.40
CA HIS A 323 -4.03 -6.15 8.57
C HIS A 323 -5.47 -6.70 8.59
N HIS A 324 -5.76 -7.89 8.03
CA HIS A 324 -7.11 -8.48 8.06
C HIS A 324 -7.25 -9.62 9.09
N HIS A 325 -7.49 -9.27 10.36
CA HIS A 325 -7.75 -10.25 11.44
C HIS A 325 -8.89 -9.74 12.37
N PRO A 326 -9.69 -10.62 13.00
CA PRO A 326 -10.76 -10.23 13.93
C PRO A 326 -10.29 -9.49 15.20
N ASP A 327 -9.00 -9.52 15.47
CA ASP A 327 -8.33 -8.86 16.61
C ASP A 327 -7.47 -7.68 16.14
N ILE A 328 -7.72 -7.21 14.92
CA ILE A 328 -7.13 -6.02 14.31
C ILE A 328 -8.27 -5.07 13.96
N PHE A 329 -8.06 -3.78 14.20
CA PHE A 329 -9.08 -2.77 14.01
C PHE A 329 -9.55 -2.71 12.55
N HIS A 330 -10.87 -2.63 12.38
CA HIS A 330 -11.52 -2.30 11.11
C HIS A 330 -12.66 -1.33 11.39
N ASP A 331 -12.90 -0.38 10.49
CA ASP A 331 -13.97 0.60 10.66
C ASP A 331 -15.32 -0.05 10.97
N GLY A 332 -16.05 0.51 11.92
CA GLY A 332 -17.20 -0.11 12.58
C GLY A 332 -16.86 -0.80 13.90
N ASP A 333 -15.58 -0.97 14.23
CA ASP A 333 -15.12 -1.35 15.57
C ASP A 333 -15.16 -0.20 16.56
N ILE A 334 -15.06 -0.53 17.85
CA ILE A 334 -14.88 0.47 18.90
C ILE A 334 -13.47 1.03 18.73
N TYR A 335 -13.39 2.28 18.27
CA TYR A 335 -12.16 3.03 18.09
C TYR A 335 -11.65 3.57 19.44
N ARG A 336 -10.39 4.03 19.46
CA ARG A 336 -9.80 4.70 20.63
C ARG A 336 -10.07 6.21 20.59
N ASP A 337 -10.19 6.86 21.75
CA ASP A 337 -10.41 8.31 21.84
C ASP A 337 -9.16 9.15 21.47
N ASP A 338 -8.01 8.49 21.34
CA ASP A 338 -6.74 9.10 20.94
C ASP A 338 -6.58 9.06 19.41
N TYR A 339 -6.45 10.24 18.81
CA TYR A 339 -6.32 10.42 17.36
C TYR A 339 -4.87 10.56 16.88
N ASP A 340 -3.87 10.24 17.71
CA ASP A 340 -2.49 10.10 17.22
C ASP A 340 -2.46 9.12 16.05
N TRP A 341 -2.04 9.62 14.89
CA TRP A 341 -2.07 8.85 13.65
C TRP A 341 -1.27 7.54 13.76
N GLY A 342 -0.10 7.57 14.38
CA GLY A 342 0.76 6.40 14.48
C GLY A 342 0.16 5.30 15.36
N VAL A 343 -0.62 5.67 16.37
CA VAL A 343 -1.33 4.72 17.21
C VAL A 343 -2.48 4.05 16.44
N LEU A 344 -3.25 4.83 15.68
CA LEU A 344 -4.34 4.31 14.85
C LEU A 344 -3.83 3.39 13.73
N GLU A 345 -2.68 3.71 13.13
CA GLU A 345 -1.99 2.79 12.20
C GLU A 345 -1.72 1.44 12.88
N LEU A 346 -1.13 1.46 14.07
CA LEU A 346 -0.79 0.24 14.81
C LEU A 346 -2.01 -0.57 15.21
N ASP A 347 -3.18 0.04 15.39
CA ASP A 347 -4.42 -0.70 15.62
C ASP A 347 -4.84 -1.54 14.41
N ALA A 348 -4.57 -1.06 13.20
CA ALA A 348 -4.97 -1.65 11.93
C ALA A 348 -3.94 -2.63 11.35
N VAL A 349 -2.73 -2.73 11.92
CA VAL A 349 -1.68 -3.64 11.45
C VAL A 349 -1.04 -4.45 12.58
N ARG A 350 -0.31 -5.54 12.30
CA ARG A 350 0.46 -6.32 13.29
C ARG A 350 1.83 -6.71 12.75
N GLU A 351 2.75 -6.98 13.67
CA GLU A 351 4.05 -7.58 13.35
C GLU A 351 3.93 -9.12 13.28
N ARG A 352 4.90 -9.78 12.64
CA ARG A 352 4.83 -11.22 12.34
C ARG A 352 6.04 -12.02 12.80
N LYS A 353 5.77 -13.16 13.45
CA LYS A 353 6.82 -14.13 13.80
C LYS A 353 7.44 -14.71 12.53
N VAL A 354 8.75 -14.98 12.54
CA VAL A 354 9.54 -15.56 11.42
C VAL A 354 9.75 -14.61 10.24
N ILE A 355 8.69 -13.95 9.76
CA ILE A 355 8.80 -13.03 8.61
C ILE A 355 9.70 -11.84 8.95
N ASP A 356 9.51 -11.23 10.12
CA ASP A 356 10.25 -10.03 10.54
C ASP A 356 11.73 -10.30 10.87
N ASP A 357 12.11 -11.57 11.02
CA ASP A 357 13.43 -11.98 11.48
C ASP A 357 14.45 -12.11 10.31
N SER A 358 14.01 -11.90 9.06
CA SER A 358 14.83 -12.06 7.86
C SER A 358 14.60 -10.94 6.86
N ASN A 359 15.66 -10.23 6.47
CA ASN A 359 15.60 -9.19 5.44
C ASN A 359 15.00 -9.68 4.11
N PHE A 360 15.23 -10.94 3.73
CA PHE A 360 14.64 -11.50 2.52
C PHE A 360 13.12 -11.67 2.67
N LEU A 361 12.66 -12.22 3.79
CA LEU A 361 11.24 -12.41 4.05
C LEU A 361 10.53 -11.06 4.26
N VAL A 362 11.15 -10.14 4.98
CA VAL A 362 10.68 -8.75 5.13
C VAL A 362 10.41 -8.12 3.76
N LEU A 363 11.38 -8.18 2.85
CA LEU A 363 11.24 -7.57 1.51
C LEU A 363 10.27 -8.30 0.59
N THR A 364 10.11 -9.62 0.73
CA THR A 364 9.28 -10.45 -0.18
C THR A 364 7.89 -10.77 0.35
N ASN A 365 7.62 -10.46 1.62
CA ASN A 365 6.35 -10.77 2.27
C ASN A 365 5.71 -9.58 2.99
N PHE A 366 6.19 -8.35 2.84
CA PHE A 366 5.73 -7.15 3.58
C PHE A 366 5.99 -7.24 5.09
N GLY A 367 7.15 -7.76 5.50
CA GLY A 367 7.51 -7.88 6.92
C GLY A 367 7.88 -6.55 7.56
N LEU A 368 8.06 -6.54 8.88
CA LEU A 368 8.15 -5.31 9.68
C LEU A 368 6.98 -4.36 9.36
N HIS A 369 5.76 -4.92 9.29
CA HIS A 369 4.63 -4.30 8.61
C HIS A 369 4.18 -3.02 9.30
N GLY A 370 4.11 -3.01 10.64
CA GLY A 370 3.78 -1.81 11.41
C GLY A 370 4.86 -0.75 11.31
N LEU A 371 6.12 -1.14 11.39
CA LEU A 371 7.26 -0.25 11.13
C LEU A 371 7.23 0.35 9.72
N HIS A 372 6.87 -0.45 8.71
CA HIS A 372 6.75 -0.01 7.33
C HIS A 372 5.61 1.00 7.17
N HIS A 373 4.46 0.79 7.83
CA HIS A 373 3.38 1.78 7.86
C HIS A 373 3.83 3.11 8.50
N LEU A 374 4.58 3.05 9.62
CA LEU A 374 5.05 4.26 10.30
C LEU A 374 6.20 4.97 9.57
N LEU A 375 7.05 4.23 8.83
CA LEU A 375 8.20 4.75 8.09
C LEU A 375 8.19 4.26 6.63
N PRO A 376 7.17 4.60 5.83
CA PRO A 376 6.97 4.00 4.52
C PRO A 376 8.12 4.28 3.55
N THR A 377 8.79 5.43 3.72
CA THR A 377 9.91 5.88 2.87
C THR A 377 11.26 5.27 3.23
N VAL A 378 11.35 4.53 4.35
CA VAL A 378 12.59 3.88 4.80
C VAL A 378 12.68 2.49 4.17
N ASP A 379 13.83 2.19 3.58
CA ASP A 379 14.10 0.89 2.98
C ASP A 379 13.88 -0.26 3.97
N HIS A 380 13.27 -1.35 3.50
CA HIS A 380 12.94 -2.52 4.31
C HIS A 380 14.13 -3.10 5.10
N CYS A 381 15.36 -3.04 4.57
CA CYS A 381 16.54 -3.50 5.32
C CYS A 381 16.91 -2.55 6.47
N TYR A 382 16.62 -1.25 6.35
CA TYR A 382 16.91 -0.25 7.38
C TYR A 382 15.83 -0.19 8.47
N LEU A 383 14.62 -0.67 8.22
CA LEU A 383 13.56 -0.76 9.24
C LEU A 383 14.00 -1.59 10.45
N SER A 384 14.84 -2.61 10.26
CA SER A 384 15.37 -3.44 11.36
C SER A 384 16.20 -2.63 12.37
N LEU A 385 16.82 -1.53 11.96
CA LEU A 385 17.53 -0.60 12.85
C LEU A 385 16.58 0.14 13.79
N CYS A 386 15.32 0.33 13.37
CA CYS A 386 14.31 1.08 14.11
C CYS A 386 13.51 0.22 15.11
N VAL A 387 13.75 -1.09 15.20
CA VAL A 387 12.97 -2.00 16.06
C VAL A 387 13.07 -1.60 17.53
N ASN A 388 14.27 -1.31 18.04
CA ASN A 388 14.42 -0.88 19.43
C ASN A 388 13.69 0.45 19.71
N ALA A 389 13.82 1.43 18.80
CA ALA A 389 13.11 2.70 18.89
C ALA A 389 11.57 2.50 18.91
N PHE A 390 11.07 1.55 18.13
CA PHE A 390 9.67 1.17 18.10
C PHE A 390 9.21 0.52 19.40
N GLU A 391 9.92 -0.50 19.89
CA GLU A 391 9.58 -1.21 21.13
C GLU A 391 9.62 -0.29 22.35
N GLU A 392 10.62 0.58 22.45
CA GLU A 392 10.71 1.59 23.51
C GLU A 392 9.52 2.56 23.48
N THR A 393 9.11 3.01 22.29
CA THR A 393 7.96 3.92 22.16
C THR A 393 6.65 3.21 22.45
N CYS A 394 6.46 1.98 21.95
CA CYS A 394 5.29 1.18 22.28
C CYS A 394 5.18 0.95 23.79
N LYS A 395 6.30 0.68 24.48
CA LYS A 395 6.32 0.55 25.94
C LYS A 395 5.93 1.85 26.65
N GLU A 396 6.44 3.00 26.21
CA GLU A 396 6.12 4.31 26.80
C GLU A 396 4.63 4.67 26.69
N PHE A 397 4.02 4.36 25.55
CA PHE A 397 2.61 4.66 25.27
C PHE A 397 1.66 3.49 25.58
N ASN A 398 2.16 2.43 26.23
CA ASN A 398 1.40 1.24 26.59
C ASN A 398 0.67 0.58 25.40
N ILE A 399 1.36 0.48 24.26
CA ILE A 399 0.89 -0.17 23.04
C ILE A 399 1.48 -1.59 22.95
N SER A 400 0.62 -2.58 22.72
CA SER A 400 1.08 -3.97 22.56
C SER A 400 1.98 -4.16 21.32
N ILE A 401 3.04 -4.95 21.48
CA ILE A 401 3.93 -5.39 20.38
C ILE A 401 3.71 -6.86 20.02
N GLU A 402 2.56 -7.43 20.40
CA GLU A 402 2.24 -8.83 20.12
C GLU A 402 2.31 -9.13 18.62
N LYS A 403 3.12 -10.14 18.28
CA LYS A 403 3.27 -10.65 16.92
C LYS A 403 2.35 -11.82 16.67
N PHE A 404 1.79 -11.90 15.47
CA PHE A 404 1.02 -13.05 15.02
C PHE A 404 1.86 -13.98 14.15
N THR A 405 1.54 -15.27 14.18
CA THR A 405 2.05 -16.23 13.19
C THR A 405 1.32 -16.08 11.86
N GLN A 406 1.95 -16.51 10.77
CA GLN A 406 1.30 -16.49 9.45
C GLN A 406 0.01 -17.34 9.44
N TRP A 407 -0.04 -18.44 10.20
CA TRP A 407 -1.23 -19.29 10.26
C TRP A 407 -2.39 -18.63 11.01
N GLU A 408 -2.12 -17.91 12.10
CA GLU A 408 -3.13 -17.11 12.80
C GLU A 408 -3.73 -16.06 11.87
N LEU A 409 -2.89 -15.37 11.10
CA LEU A 409 -3.33 -14.36 10.14
C LEU A 409 -4.17 -14.95 9.01
N VAL A 410 -3.76 -16.05 8.40
CA VAL A 410 -4.56 -16.72 7.35
C VAL A 410 -5.91 -17.14 7.91
N LYS A 411 -5.95 -17.81 9.05
CA LYS A 411 -7.21 -18.21 9.69
C LYS A 411 -8.07 -17.00 10.06
N GLY A 412 -7.43 -15.93 10.54
CA GLY A 412 -8.04 -14.67 10.89
C GLY A 412 -8.71 -13.99 9.71
N GLN A 413 -8.03 -13.90 8.57
CA GLN A 413 -8.54 -13.28 7.35
C GLN A 413 -9.88 -13.89 6.94
N PHE A 414 -9.97 -15.23 6.93
CA PHE A 414 -11.23 -15.90 6.62
C PHE A 414 -12.30 -15.68 7.69
N LYS A 415 -11.93 -15.65 8.98
CA LYS A 415 -12.87 -15.29 10.06
C LYS A 415 -13.37 -13.84 9.92
N GLN A 416 -12.51 -12.92 9.50
CA GLN A 416 -12.84 -11.51 9.32
C GLN A 416 -13.88 -11.33 8.22
N LEU A 417 -13.78 -12.09 7.12
CA LEU A 417 -14.81 -12.09 6.07
C LEU A 417 -16.20 -12.46 6.61
N ALA A 418 -16.29 -13.31 7.63
CA ALA A 418 -17.56 -13.67 8.28
C ALA A 418 -17.99 -12.74 9.43
N ARG A 419 -17.16 -11.75 9.78
CA ARG A 419 -17.39 -10.90 10.94
C ARG A 419 -18.57 -9.94 10.72
N LYS A 420 -19.48 -9.91 11.71
CA LYS A 420 -20.69 -9.07 11.71
C LYS A 420 -20.73 -8.03 12.81
N LYS A 421 -20.12 -8.33 13.96
CA LYS A 421 -20.23 -7.50 15.16
C LYS A 421 -18.98 -6.64 15.35
N PRO A 422 -19.15 -5.37 15.76
CA PRO A 422 -18.08 -4.56 16.31
C PRO A 422 -17.36 -5.25 17.47
N LYS A 423 -16.08 -4.93 17.67
CA LYS A 423 -15.30 -5.31 18.86
C LYS A 423 -14.37 -4.17 19.26
N LYS A 424 -13.92 -4.17 20.51
CA LYS A 424 -12.78 -3.37 20.96
C LYS A 424 -11.49 -4.08 20.56
N ASN A 425 -10.78 -3.55 19.56
CA ASN A 425 -9.64 -4.21 18.89
C ASN A 425 -8.38 -3.36 18.77
N PHE A 426 -8.35 -2.21 19.44
CA PHE A 426 -7.15 -1.41 19.55
C PHE A 426 -6.13 -2.06 20.51
N ARG A 427 -4.84 -1.85 20.23
CA ARG A 427 -3.69 -2.43 20.95
C ARG A 427 -3.47 -1.90 22.36
#